data_AF-A0A3D9UJ91-F1
#
_entry.id   AF-A0A3D9UJ91-F1
#
_cell.length_a   1.000
_cell.length_b   1.000
_cell.length_c   1.000
_cell.angle_alpha   90.00
_cell.angle_beta   90.00
_cell.angle_gamma   90.00
#
_symmetry.space_group_name_H-M   'P 1'
#
loop_
_entity.id
_entity.type
_entity.pdbx_description
1 polymer ?
#
loop_
_entity_poly.entity_id
_entity_poly.type
_entity_poly.pdbx_seq_one_letter_code
_entity_poly.pdbx_strand_id
1 'polypeptide(L)'
;MTTPARPTLRCLREDLDTDWDSVEDQRAVSRVETLGRPLEDLQHPIVRKAAEDFPVPAVERQREGISGLTDPMWWKVRSGARWRGAVYVDQNGQAWLCAAGYRRMGESSDFYKRFMAEVKARGADHFLPSDEDHLLLAAMLDAASFDPHYDARFDQWEAQLVVWIQTHASASLRSREVQEFNADDAFGQPLARVSVMAEAAGCDQYDVYVEVVPINFAALDELEWAEHVMLCALDPTEQQWETTYMGKGRAYSATISSTESSAEGSHTDATAHLPGQSVPGAVAHYAHRERLVDCMVDGDALRSVCGKWFVPRQDPDSREICPMCDLILAHLSPSD
;
A
#
# COMPACT_ATOMS: atom_id res chain seq x y z
N MET A 1 23.92 -8.58 0.45
CA MET A 1 23.88 -10.05 0.28
C MET A 1 23.00 -10.30 -0.92
N THR A 2 23.35 -11.23 -1.81
CA THR A 2 22.49 -11.57 -2.95
C THR A 2 21.30 -12.38 -2.45
N THR A 3 20.11 -12.16 -3.02
CA THR A 3 18.90 -12.91 -2.66
C THR A 3 18.87 -14.26 -3.39
N PRO A 4 17.98 -15.20 -3.00
CA PRO A 4 17.74 -16.41 -3.78
C PRO A 4 17.45 -16.08 -5.25
N ALA A 5 18.02 -16.86 -6.17
CA ALA A 5 17.74 -16.65 -7.58
C ALA A 5 16.32 -17.10 -7.91
N ARG A 6 15.50 -16.15 -8.36
CA ARG A 6 14.14 -16.42 -8.86
C ARG A 6 14.13 -16.51 -10.38
N PRO A 7 13.32 -17.37 -10.99
CA PRO A 7 13.22 -17.44 -12.44
C PRO A 7 12.43 -16.26 -13.01
N THR A 8 12.86 -15.78 -14.18
CA THR A 8 12.08 -14.82 -14.98
C THR A 8 10.86 -15.50 -15.59
N LEU A 9 9.79 -14.75 -15.84
CA LEU A 9 8.58 -15.23 -16.50
C LEU A 9 8.89 -15.82 -17.87
N ARG A 10 9.82 -15.22 -18.63
CA ARG A 10 10.29 -15.79 -19.91
C ARG A 10 10.91 -17.16 -19.71
N CYS A 11 11.88 -17.29 -18.79
CA CYS A 11 12.53 -18.57 -18.52
C CYS A 11 11.51 -19.63 -18.09
N LEU A 12 10.57 -19.28 -17.21
CA LEU A 12 9.50 -20.19 -16.78
C LEU A 12 8.64 -20.67 -17.96
N ARG A 13 8.20 -19.75 -18.81
CA ARG A 13 7.24 -20.02 -19.89
C ARG A 13 7.88 -20.69 -21.12
N GLU A 14 9.15 -20.36 -21.42
CA GLU A 14 9.81 -20.77 -22.67
C GLU A 14 10.84 -21.90 -22.48
N ASP A 15 11.55 -21.93 -21.35
CA ASP A 15 12.70 -22.84 -21.17
C ASP A 15 12.39 -24.06 -20.28
N LEU A 16 11.41 -23.94 -19.37
CA LEU A 16 11.09 -24.95 -18.36
C LEU A 16 9.84 -25.75 -18.70
N ASP A 17 9.86 -26.49 -19.80
CA ASP A 17 8.71 -27.25 -20.29
C ASP A 17 8.59 -28.67 -19.70
N THR A 18 9.66 -29.19 -19.09
CA THR A 18 9.80 -30.62 -18.73
C THR A 18 10.53 -30.81 -17.39
N ASP A 19 10.56 -32.06 -16.89
CA ASP A 19 11.36 -32.48 -15.71
C ASP A 19 10.99 -31.78 -14.38
N TRP A 20 9.72 -31.37 -14.25
CA TRP A 20 9.16 -30.83 -13.01
C TRP A 20 8.95 -31.94 -11.97
N ASP A 21 9.39 -31.70 -10.74
CA ASP A 21 9.17 -32.60 -9.61
C ASP A 21 7.70 -32.51 -9.11
N SER A 22 7.00 -31.41 -9.43
CA SER A 22 5.59 -31.16 -9.10
C SER A 22 4.76 -30.84 -10.35
N VAL A 23 3.73 -31.64 -10.59
CA VAL A 23 2.75 -31.41 -11.67
C VAL A 23 1.90 -30.17 -11.41
N GLU A 24 1.67 -29.84 -10.13
CA GLU A 24 0.95 -28.64 -9.73
C GLU A 24 1.74 -27.39 -10.13
N ASP A 25 3.02 -27.36 -9.81
CA ASP A 25 3.93 -26.25 -10.14
C ASP A 25 4.05 -26.07 -11.66
N GLN A 26 4.17 -27.18 -12.39
CA GLN A 26 4.20 -27.14 -13.85
C GLN A 26 2.93 -26.51 -14.44
N ARG A 27 1.76 -26.81 -13.89
CA ARG A 27 0.49 -26.18 -14.33
C ARG A 27 0.46 -24.71 -13.94
N ALA A 28 1.00 -24.38 -12.79
CA ALA A 28 0.96 -23.04 -12.23
C ALA A 28 1.84 -22.03 -12.99
N VAL A 29 2.83 -22.49 -13.77
CA VAL A 29 3.59 -21.65 -14.73
C VAL A 29 2.69 -20.88 -15.71
N SER A 30 1.51 -21.42 -16.04
CA SER A 30 0.54 -20.73 -16.90
C SER A 30 -0.29 -19.66 -16.19
N ARG A 31 -0.21 -19.58 -14.85
CA ARG A 31 -1.01 -18.69 -13.98
C ARG A 31 -0.16 -18.08 -12.87
N VAL A 32 1.07 -17.70 -13.21
CA VAL A 32 2.08 -17.23 -12.24
C VAL A 32 1.62 -15.99 -11.48
N GLU A 33 0.79 -15.13 -12.09
CA GLU A 33 0.19 -13.95 -11.44
C GLU A 33 -0.70 -14.30 -10.22
N THR A 34 -1.27 -15.51 -10.20
CA THR A 34 -2.13 -15.98 -9.10
C THR A 34 -1.38 -16.84 -8.09
N LEU A 35 -0.06 -17.00 -8.28
CA LEU A 35 0.76 -17.82 -7.40
C LEU A 35 1.00 -17.06 -6.08
N GLY A 36 0.29 -17.44 -5.02
CA GLY A 36 0.45 -16.86 -3.68
C GLY A 36 1.73 -17.29 -2.95
N ARG A 37 2.81 -17.65 -3.67
CA ARG A 37 4.09 -18.05 -3.09
C ARG A 37 5.28 -17.67 -3.99
N PRO A 38 6.51 -17.57 -3.46
CA PRO A 38 7.69 -17.18 -4.23
C PRO A 38 7.99 -18.12 -5.41
N LEU A 39 8.57 -17.57 -6.48
CA LEU A 39 8.88 -18.34 -7.70
C LEU A 39 10.14 -19.19 -7.56
N GLU A 40 11.05 -18.80 -6.68
CA GLU A 40 12.23 -19.55 -6.28
C GLU A 40 11.88 -20.85 -5.53
N ASP A 41 10.67 -20.97 -4.97
CA ASP A 41 10.18 -22.17 -4.28
C ASP A 41 9.57 -23.22 -5.21
N LEU A 42 9.48 -22.91 -6.52
CA LEU A 42 8.98 -23.83 -7.52
C LEU A 42 9.84 -25.10 -7.60
N GLN A 43 9.18 -26.25 -7.61
CA GLN A 43 9.76 -27.58 -7.56
C GLN A 43 10.27 -28.03 -8.94
N HIS A 44 11.26 -27.29 -9.45
CA HIS A 44 11.99 -27.62 -10.66
C HIS A 44 13.51 -27.72 -10.37
N PRO A 45 14.23 -28.74 -10.86
CA PRO A 45 15.62 -29.00 -10.50
C PRO A 45 16.59 -27.82 -10.71
N ILE A 46 16.44 -27.05 -11.79
CA ILE A 46 17.31 -25.89 -12.06
C ILE A 46 16.90 -24.64 -11.28
N VAL A 47 15.62 -24.50 -10.92
CA VAL A 47 15.11 -23.37 -10.13
C VAL A 47 15.60 -23.50 -8.69
N ARG A 48 15.35 -24.66 -8.06
CA ARG A 48 15.83 -24.98 -6.71
C ARG A 48 17.35 -24.80 -6.59
N LYS A 49 18.09 -25.30 -7.59
CA LYS A 49 19.55 -25.17 -7.61
C LYS A 49 20.03 -23.72 -7.71
N ALA A 50 19.36 -22.88 -8.51
CA ALA A 50 19.67 -21.46 -8.59
C ALA A 50 19.32 -20.75 -7.26
N ALA A 51 18.15 -21.04 -6.68
CA ALA A 51 17.73 -20.50 -5.39
C ALA A 51 18.71 -20.84 -4.26
N GLU A 52 19.32 -22.03 -4.28
CA GLU A 52 20.37 -22.45 -3.34
C GLU A 52 21.75 -21.83 -3.62
N ASP A 53 22.08 -21.53 -4.88
CA ASP A 53 23.42 -21.11 -5.30
C ASP A 53 23.69 -19.61 -5.11
N PHE A 54 22.65 -18.79 -5.22
CA PHE A 54 22.78 -17.33 -5.26
C PHE A 54 22.69 -16.59 -3.92
N PRO A 55 22.10 -17.08 -2.82
CA PRO A 55 22.21 -16.39 -1.53
C PRO A 55 23.61 -16.50 -0.93
N VAL A 56 24.42 -17.45 -1.41
CA VAL A 56 25.79 -17.70 -0.94
C VAL A 56 26.77 -16.67 -1.51
N PRO A 57 27.54 -15.95 -0.67
CA PRO A 57 28.55 -15.00 -1.14
C PRO A 57 29.51 -15.61 -2.17
N ALA A 58 29.85 -14.86 -3.22
CA ALA A 58 30.74 -15.34 -4.29
C ALA A 58 32.16 -15.73 -3.80
N VAL A 59 32.54 -15.32 -2.58
CA VAL A 59 33.79 -15.70 -1.92
C VAL A 59 33.75 -17.14 -1.40
N GLU A 60 32.56 -17.65 -1.04
CA GLU A 60 32.36 -19.00 -0.48
C GLU A 60 32.06 -20.04 -1.57
N ARG A 61 31.47 -19.61 -2.70
CA ARG A 61 31.34 -20.42 -3.93
C ARG A 61 31.94 -19.67 -5.10
N GLN A 62 33.03 -20.20 -5.67
CA GLN A 62 33.66 -19.67 -6.87
C GLN A 62 32.66 -19.73 -8.05
N ARG A 63 31.90 -18.65 -8.27
CA ARG A 63 30.91 -18.56 -9.33
C ARG A 63 31.62 -18.51 -10.68
N GLU A 64 31.20 -19.35 -11.60
CA GLU A 64 31.79 -19.42 -12.94
C GLU A 64 30.95 -18.56 -13.91
N GLY A 65 31.57 -17.55 -14.51
CA GLY A 65 30.92 -16.74 -15.53
C GLY A 65 30.72 -17.47 -16.86
N ILE A 66 29.78 -16.99 -17.68
CA ILE A 66 29.63 -17.43 -19.07
C ILE A 66 30.67 -16.68 -19.92
N SER A 67 31.70 -17.41 -20.35
CA SER A 67 32.80 -16.86 -21.16
C SER A 67 32.26 -16.13 -22.39
N GLY A 68 32.68 -14.88 -22.61
CA GLY A 68 32.24 -14.09 -23.77
C GLY A 68 30.95 -13.29 -23.57
N LEU A 69 30.32 -13.35 -22.38
CA LEU A 69 29.27 -12.44 -21.94
C LEU A 69 29.70 -11.77 -20.64
N THR A 70 30.28 -10.58 -20.75
CA THR A 70 30.81 -9.83 -19.59
C THR A 70 30.02 -8.57 -19.27
N ASP A 71 29.15 -8.13 -20.18
CA ASP A 71 28.31 -6.95 -20.03
C ASP A 71 26.92 -7.20 -20.66
N PRO A 72 25.87 -7.44 -19.85
CA PRO A 72 25.93 -7.69 -18.40
C PRO A 72 26.66 -9.00 -18.05
N MET A 73 27.06 -9.16 -16.79
CA MET A 73 27.70 -10.39 -16.30
C MET A 73 26.68 -11.52 -16.11
N TRP A 74 26.99 -12.70 -16.63
CA TRP A 74 26.15 -13.90 -16.51
C TRP A 74 26.87 -15.02 -15.78
N TRP A 75 26.17 -15.65 -14.84
CA TRP A 75 26.68 -16.73 -14.01
C TRP A 75 26.09 -18.08 -14.41
N LYS A 76 26.94 -19.11 -14.41
CA LYS A 76 26.53 -20.48 -14.71
C LYS A 76 25.89 -21.14 -13.50
N VAL A 77 24.74 -21.78 -13.70
CA VAL A 77 24.15 -22.72 -12.74
C VAL A 77 24.00 -24.10 -13.38
N ARG A 78 24.31 -25.16 -12.62
CA ARG A 78 24.26 -26.54 -13.09
C ARG A 78 23.50 -27.38 -12.07
N SER A 79 22.39 -27.99 -12.51
CA SER A 79 21.63 -28.95 -11.70
C SER A 79 21.72 -30.34 -12.31
N GLY A 80 22.36 -31.26 -11.57
CA GLY A 80 22.66 -32.61 -12.02
C GLY A 80 23.44 -32.67 -13.34
N ALA A 81 23.31 -33.80 -14.04
CA ALA A 81 24.00 -34.03 -15.30
C ALA A 81 23.40 -33.25 -16.50
N ARG A 82 22.13 -32.84 -16.40
CA ARG A 82 21.32 -32.46 -17.56
C ARG A 82 20.98 -30.97 -17.63
N TRP A 83 20.61 -30.32 -16.53
CA TRP A 83 20.18 -28.92 -16.58
C TRP A 83 21.33 -27.94 -16.51
N ARG A 84 21.26 -26.90 -17.33
CA ARG A 84 22.16 -25.74 -17.33
C ARG A 84 21.31 -24.48 -17.27
N GLY A 85 21.78 -23.46 -16.59
CA GLY A 85 21.10 -22.18 -16.54
C GLY A 85 22.07 -21.00 -16.52
N ALA A 86 21.56 -19.85 -16.92
CA ALA A 86 22.24 -18.56 -16.91
C ALA A 86 21.51 -17.63 -15.94
N VAL A 87 22.25 -17.11 -14.96
CA VAL A 87 21.73 -16.21 -13.94
C VAL A 87 22.37 -14.84 -14.06
N TYR A 88 21.54 -13.81 -14.04
CA TYR A 88 21.94 -12.41 -13.97
C TYR A 88 21.72 -11.92 -12.53
N VAL A 89 22.54 -10.96 -12.07
CA VAL A 89 22.32 -10.27 -10.80
C VAL A 89 22.17 -8.80 -11.11
N ASP A 90 21.05 -8.21 -10.72
CA ASP A 90 20.77 -6.80 -10.99
C ASP A 90 21.50 -5.85 -10.03
N GLN A 91 21.31 -4.56 -10.27
CA GLN A 91 21.91 -3.49 -9.47
C GLN A 91 21.47 -3.48 -8.00
N ASN A 92 20.30 -4.06 -7.69
CA ASN A 92 19.75 -4.17 -6.33
C ASN A 92 20.28 -5.44 -5.63
N GLY A 93 21.05 -6.28 -6.32
CA GLY A 93 21.57 -7.54 -5.81
C GLY A 93 20.59 -8.70 -5.89
N GLN A 94 19.45 -8.54 -6.59
CA GLN A 94 18.52 -9.62 -6.85
C GLN A 94 19.05 -10.53 -7.96
N ALA A 95 19.03 -11.83 -7.72
CA ALA A 95 19.46 -12.82 -8.70
C ALA A 95 18.26 -13.33 -9.52
N TRP A 96 18.47 -13.44 -10.84
CA TRP A 96 17.44 -13.78 -11.82
C TRP A 96 17.90 -14.96 -12.67
N LEU A 97 17.21 -16.10 -12.57
CA LEU A 97 17.38 -17.20 -13.52
C LEU A 97 16.70 -16.82 -14.83
N CYS A 98 17.53 -16.33 -15.76
CA CYS A 98 17.10 -15.75 -17.01
C CYS A 98 17.00 -16.77 -18.14
N ALA A 99 17.81 -17.82 -18.13
CA ALA A 99 17.67 -18.88 -19.12
C ALA A 99 18.01 -20.25 -18.56
N ALA A 100 17.36 -21.27 -19.09
CA ALA A 100 17.63 -22.66 -18.76
C ALA A 100 17.62 -23.54 -20.00
N GLY A 101 18.30 -24.68 -19.91
CA GLY A 101 18.34 -25.63 -21.00
C GLY A 101 18.62 -27.05 -20.54
N TYR A 102 17.94 -27.99 -21.17
CA TYR A 102 18.09 -29.41 -20.95
C TYR A 102 19.15 -29.99 -21.88
N ARG A 103 20.11 -30.73 -21.32
CA ARG A 103 21.07 -31.52 -22.11
C ARG A 103 20.57 -32.95 -22.26
N ARG A 104 20.22 -33.35 -23.49
CA ARG A 104 19.85 -34.75 -23.79
C ARG A 104 21.08 -35.64 -23.91
N MET A 105 20.94 -36.92 -23.55
CA MET A 105 21.99 -37.92 -23.73
C MET A 105 22.40 -37.99 -25.21
N GLY A 106 23.69 -37.82 -25.50
CA GLY A 106 24.23 -37.81 -26.87
C GLY A 106 24.33 -36.44 -27.53
N GLU A 107 23.73 -35.39 -26.96
CA GLU A 107 23.91 -34.02 -27.44
C GLU A 107 25.22 -33.43 -26.89
N SER A 108 26.13 -33.12 -27.81
CA SER A 108 27.36 -32.36 -27.53
C SER A 108 27.10 -30.85 -27.45
N SER A 109 25.86 -30.40 -27.56
CA SER A 109 25.55 -28.97 -27.59
C SER A 109 25.84 -28.35 -26.22
N ASP A 110 26.80 -27.42 -26.21
CA ASP A 110 27.13 -26.62 -25.04
C ASP A 110 26.08 -25.51 -24.95
N PHE A 111 25.08 -25.70 -24.07
CA PHE A 111 24.02 -24.73 -23.79
C PHE A 111 24.57 -23.30 -23.73
N TYR A 112 25.70 -23.10 -23.06
CA TYR A 112 26.29 -21.76 -22.89
C TYR A 112 26.78 -21.13 -24.20
N LYS A 113 27.23 -21.94 -25.18
CA LYS A 113 27.58 -21.42 -26.52
C LYS A 113 26.34 -21.01 -27.30
N ARG A 114 25.25 -21.78 -27.20
CA ARG A 114 23.97 -21.45 -27.83
C ARG A 114 23.38 -20.19 -27.21
N PHE A 115 23.29 -20.13 -25.88
CA PHE A 115 22.84 -18.96 -25.15
C PHE A 115 23.65 -17.71 -25.51
N MET A 116 24.98 -17.81 -25.57
CA MET A 116 25.83 -16.70 -26.03
C MET A 116 25.50 -16.25 -27.45
N ALA A 117 25.28 -17.18 -28.38
CA ALA A 117 24.91 -16.85 -29.74
C ALA A 117 23.54 -16.16 -29.81
N GLU A 118 22.57 -16.61 -29.00
CA GLU A 118 21.24 -16.02 -28.92
C GLU A 118 21.25 -14.62 -28.30
N VAL A 119 22.01 -14.41 -27.21
CA VAL A 119 22.22 -13.08 -26.62
C VAL A 119 22.86 -12.13 -27.64
N LYS A 120 23.84 -12.59 -28.41
CA LYS A 120 24.47 -11.78 -29.49
C LYS A 120 23.51 -11.47 -30.64
N ALA A 121 22.55 -12.36 -30.91
CA ALA A 121 21.61 -12.20 -32.02
C ALA A 121 20.38 -11.34 -31.65
N ARG A 122 19.85 -11.49 -30.42
CA ARG A 122 18.61 -10.85 -29.96
C ARG A 122 18.83 -9.67 -29.01
N GLY A 123 20.05 -9.53 -28.48
CA GLY A 123 20.36 -8.59 -27.41
C GLY A 123 20.17 -9.22 -26.02
N ALA A 124 20.89 -8.68 -25.03
CA ALA A 124 20.78 -9.12 -23.64
C ALA A 124 19.41 -8.83 -23.04
N ASP A 125 18.81 -7.69 -23.40
CA ASP A 125 17.51 -7.22 -22.89
C ASP A 125 16.37 -8.23 -23.12
N HIS A 126 16.47 -9.06 -24.15
CA HIS A 126 15.51 -10.13 -24.41
C HIS A 126 15.48 -11.21 -23.30
N PHE A 127 16.59 -11.36 -22.56
CA PHE A 127 16.75 -12.38 -21.53
C PHE A 127 16.72 -11.81 -20.11
N LEU A 128 16.94 -10.50 -19.97
CA LEU A 128 16.88 -9.80 -18.68
C LEU A 128 15.45 -9.77 -18.13
N PRO A 129 15.27 -9.62 -16.80
CA PRO A 129 13.95 -9.45 -16.22
C PRO A 129 13.20 -8.26 -16.84
N SER A 130 11.92 -8.46 -17.07
CA SER A 130 10.99 -7.45 -17.58
C SER A 130 10.37 -6.61 -16.46
N ASP A 131 9.64 -5.55 -16.81
CA ASP A 131 8.87 -4.77 -15.84
C ASP A 131 7.83 -5.63 -15.10
N GLU A 132 7.23 -6.61 -15.79
CA GLU A 132 6.30 -7.58 -15.18
C GLU A 132 6.99 -8.44 -14.12
N ASP A 133 8.23 -8.88 -14.38
CA ASP A 133 9.04 -9.63 -13.40
C ASP A 133 9.30 -8.81 -12.13
N HIS A 134 9.61 -7.52 -12.29
CA HIS A 134 9.87 -6.60 -11.19
C HIS A 134 8.60 -6.26 -10.40
N LEU A 135 7.48 -6.02 -11.08
CA LEU A 135 6.18 -5.79 -10.42
C LEU A 135 5.75 -7.01 -9.60
N LEU A 136 5.94 -8.22 -10.14
CA LEU A 136 5.66 -9.43 -9.41
C LEU A 136 6.61 -9.63 -8.22
N LEU A 137 7.88 -9.22 -8.33
CA LEU A 137 8.81 -9.23 -7.19
C LEU A 137 8.31 -8.31 -6.09
N ALA A 138 7.97 -7.07 -6.44
CA ALA A 138 7.49 -6.07 -5.49
C ALA A 138 6.23 -6.57 -4.79
N ALA A 139 5.23 -7.02 -5.53
CA ALA A 139 4.00 -7.58 -4.96
C ALA A 139 4.26 -8.79 -4.05
N MET A 140 5.21 -9.67 -4.39
CA MET A 140 5.58 -10.81 -3.55
C MET A 140 6.38 -10.40 -2.32
N LEU A 141 7.23 -9.39 -2.40
CA LEU A 141 7.96 -8.84 -1.25
C LEU A 141 7.01 -8.10 -0.32
N ASP A 142 6.05 -7.35 -0.85
CA ASP A 142 4.98 -6.72 -0.07
C ASP A 142 4.14 -7.81 0.63
N ALA A 143 3.74 -8.86 -0.10
CA ALA A 143 3.01 -9.99 0.45
C ALA A 143 3.84 -10.91 1.37
N ALA A 144 5.17 -10.91 1.27
CA ALA A 144 6.05 -11.65 2.18
C ALA A 144 6.48 -10.82 3.40
N SER A 145 6.40 -9.49 3.29
CA SER A 145 6.45 -8.54 4.41
C SER A 145 5.15 -8.53 5.21
N PHE A 146 4.12 -9.22 4.71
CA PHE A 146 2.88 -9.53 5.41
C PHE A 146 3.15 -10.43 6.62
N ASP A 147 3.44 -9.81 7.76
CA ASP A 147 3.40 -10.45 9.06
C ASP A 147 1.95 -10.39 9.57
N PRO A 148 1.27 -11.53 9.78
CA PRO A 148 -0.09 -11.55 10.33
C PRO A 148 -0.20 -10.90 11.73
N HIS A 149 0.91 -10.78 12.47
CA HIS A 149 0.96 -10.02 13.72
C HIS A 149 1.21 -8.51 13.50
N TYR A 150 1.68 -8.09 12.33
CA TYR A 150 1.82 -6.68 11.96
C TYR A 150 0.44 -6.09 11.72
N ASP A 151 -0.37 -6.68 10.84
CA ASP A 151 -1.77 -6.24 10.63
C ASP A 151 -2.59 -6.31 11.91
N ALA A 152 -2.49 -7.40 12.69
CA ALA A 152 -3.22 -7.49 13.96
C ALA A 152 -2.80 -6.41 14.99
N ARG A 153 -1.55 -5.93 14.96
CA ARG A 153 -1.09 -4.82 15.82
C ARG A 153 -1.63 -3.49 15.32
N PHE A 154 -1.62 -3.25 14.01
CA PHE A 154 -2.20 -2.04 13.42
C PHE A 154 -3.72 -2.01 13.63
N ASP A 155 -4.43 -3.10 13.36
CA ASP A 155 -5.86 -3.26 13.65
C ASP A 155 -6.16 -3.01 15.14
N GLN A 156 -5.35 -3.58 16.04
CA GLN A 156 -5.51 -3.37 17.49
C GLN A 156 -5.24 -1.92 17.89
N TRP A 157 -4.22 -1.31 17.30
CA TRP A 157 -3.83 0.08 17.53
C TRP A 157 -4.92 1.04 17.05
N GLU A 158 -5.45 0.84 15.85
CA GLU A 158 -6.56 1.61 15.30
C GLU A 158 -7.82 1.48 16.16
N ALA A 159 -8.18 0.25 16.55
CA ALA A 159 -9.29 0.01 17.47
C ALA A 159 -9.08 0.68 18.83
N GLN A 160 -7.84 0.73 19.32
CA GLN A 160 -7.49 1.42 20.57
C GLN A 160 -7.65 2.94 20.42
N LEU A 161 -7.22 3.54 19.32
CA LEU A 161 -7.40 4.97 19.04
C LEU A 161 -8.89 5.35 19.02
N VAL A 162 -9.72 4.56 18.35
CA VAL A 162 -11.19 4.71 18.33
C VAL A 162 -11.77 4.72 19.75
N VAL A 163 -11.42 3.71 20.55
CA VAL A 163 -11.91 3.59 21.93
C VAL A 163 -11.45 4.76 22.79
N TRP A 164 -10.18 5.16 22.68
CA TRP A 164 -9.64 6.27 23.46
C TRP A 164 -10.32 7.59 23.14
N ILE A 165 -10.38 7.99 21.87
CA ILE A 165 -10.96 9.28 21.51
C ILE A 165 -12.44 9.37 21.93
N GLN A 166 -13.23 8.31 21.71
CA GLN A 166 -14.64 8.29 22.10
C GLN A 166 -14.82 8.31 23.62
N THR A 167 -13.97 7.59 24.37
CA THR A 167 -14.00 7.57 25.83
C THR A 167 -13.66 8.94 26.41
N HIS A 168 -12.62 9.59 25.89
CA HIS A 168 -12.19 10.91 26.34
C HIS A 168 -13.18 12.02 25.93
N ALA A 169 -13.76 11.97 24.72
CA ALA A 169 -14.84 12.87 24.33
C ALA A 169 -16.06 12.72 25.24
N SER A 170 -16.48 11.48 25.50
CA SER A 170 -17.60 11.18 26.40
C SER A 170 -17.32 11.62 27.84
N ALA A 171 -16.09 11.47 28.32
CA ALA A 171 -15.68 11.95 29.63
C ALA A 171 -15.71 13.48 29.69
N SER A 172 -15.22 14.17 28.65
CA SER A 172 -15.24 15.63 28.55
C SER A 172 -16.67 16.18 28.57
N LEU A 173 -17.61 15.56 27.84
CA LEU A 173 -19.03 15.95 27.87
C LEU A 173 -19.64 15.89 29.28
N ARG A 174 -19.23 14.89 30.09
CA ARG A 174 -19.74 14.71 31.45
C ARG A 174 -19.08 15.66 32.46
N SER A 175 -17.76 15.83 32.38
CA SER A 175 -16.99 16.64 33.33
C SER A 175 -17.00 18.12 32.98
N ARG A 176 -17.20 18.48 31.70
CA ARG A 176 -16.95 19.81 31.13
C ARG A 176 -15.51 20.28 31.30
N GLU A 177 -14.59 19.32 31.36
CA GLU A 177 -13.16 19.58 31.46
C GLU A 177 -12.45 18.99 30.24
N VAL A 178 -11.35 19.63 29.83
CA VAL A 178 -10.46 19.08 28.80
C VAL A 178 -9.93 17.73 29.27
N GLN A 179 -10.02 16.73 28.40
CA GLN A 179 -9.49 15.40 28.65
C GLN A 179 -8.24 15.22 27.79
N GLU A 180 -7.17 14.71 28.39
CA GLU A 180 -5.90 14.51 27.70
C GLU A 180 -5.47 13.05 27.75
N PHE A 181 -4.86 12.58 26.67
CA PHE A 181 -4.17 11.29 26.60
C PHE A 181 -2.98 11.37 25.65
N ASN A 182 -2.06 10.41 25.78
CA ASN A 182 -0.99 10.22 24.81
C ASN A 182 -1.42 9.13 23.84
N ALA A 183 -1.38 9.44 22.55
CA ALA A 183 -1.47 8.46 21.49
C ALA A 183 -0.06 7.89 21.27
N ASP A 184 0.06 6.57 21.35
CA ASP A 184 1.26 5.83 20.96
C ASP A 184 1.07 5.29 19.53
N ASP A 185 2.14 4.87 18.87
CA ASP A 185 2.09 4.14 17.60
C ASP A 185 1.76 2.64 17.81
N ALA A 186 1.65 1.88 16.72
CA ALA A 186 1.37 0.44 16.76
C ALA A 186 2.45 -0.39 17.50
N PHE A 187 3.59 0.21 17.84
CA PHE A 187 4.70 -0.40 18.58
C PHE A 187 4.84 0.15 20.01
N GLY A 188 3.89 0.97 20.46
CA GLY A 188 3.87 1.56 21.80
C GLY A 188 4.90 2.68 21.99
N GLN A 189 5.39 3.31 20.91
CA GLN A 189 6.20 4.52 21.02
C GLN A 189 5.32 5.78 21.06
N PRO A 190 5.66 6.80 21.86
CA PRO A 190 4.87 8.03 21.93
C PRO A 190 4.78 8.74 20.58
N LEU A 191 3.56 8.94 20.09
CA LEU A 191 3.29 9.56 18.79
C LEU A 191 2.87 11.03 18.97
N ALA A 192 1.83 11.27 19.77
CA ALA A 192 1.31 12.60 20.03
C ALA A 192 0.60 12.70 21.38
N ARG A 193 0.46 13.93 21.89
CA ARG A 193 -0.46 14.27 22.97
C ARG A 193 -1.76 14.77 22.35
N VAL A 194 -2.88 14.19 22.75
CA VAL A 194 -4.22 14.52 22.27
C VAL A 194 -5.02 15.14 23.41
N SER A 195 -5.62 16.29 23.15
CA SER A 195 -6.50 16.99 24.09
C SER A 195 -7.88 17.12 23.46
N VAL A 196 -8.92 16.68 24.16
CA VAL A 196 -10.31 16.69 23.68
C VAL A 196 -11.16 17.51 24.63
N MET A 197 -11.96 18.40 24.05
CA MET A 197 -13.00 19.15 24.74
C MET A 197 -14.31 18.95 24.00
N ALA A 198 -15.35 18.55 24.71
CA ALA A 198 -16.66 18.37 24.13
C ALA A 198 -17.74 19.01 25.00
N GLU A 199 -18.61 19.80 24.38
CA GLU A 199 -19.65 20.58 25.06
C GLU A 199 -21.01 20.38 24.37
N ALA A 200 -22.09 20.38 25.15
CA ALA A 200 -23.43 20.28 24.58
C ALA A 200 -23.82 21.57 23.85
N ALA A 201 -24.15 21.46 22.57
CA ALA A 201 -24.53 22.57 21.69
C ALA A 201 -26.07 22.67 21.50
N GLY A 202 -26.81 21.62 21.84
CA GLY A 202 -28.26 21.58 21.70
C GLY A 202 -28.91 20.31 22.26
N CYS A 203 -30.17 20.09 21.88
CA CYS A 203 -30.77 18.77 22.02
C CYS A 203 -30.09 17.86 21.00
N ASP A 204 -29.42 16.81 21.47
CA ASP A 204 -28.79 15.81 20.61
C ASP A 204 -27.64 16.32 19.73
N GLN A 205 -27.00 17.43 20.10
CA GLN A 205 -25.81 17.97 19.41
C GLN A 205 -24.72 18.38 20.41
N TYR A 206 -23.48 18.14 20.04
CA TYR A 206 -22.31 18.54 20.83
C TYR A 206 -21.19 19.09 19.95
N ASP A 207 -20.59 20.19 20.40
CA ASP A 207 -19.38 20.74 19.80
C ASP A 207 -18.18 19.98 20.34
N VAL A 208 -17.34 19.47 19.45
CA VAL A 208 -16.08 18.82 19.80
C VAL A 208 -14.92 19.64 19.27
N TYR A 209 -13.91 19.77 20.12
CA TYR A 209 -12.61 20.31 19.80
C TYR A 209 -11.53 19.28 20.14
N VAL A 210 -10.68 18.96 19.17
CA VAL A 210 -9.56 18.01 19.33
C VAL A 210 -8.26 18.72 18.95
N GLU A 211 -7.30 18.79 19.88
CA GLU A 211 -5.95 19.26 19.61
C GLU A 211 -4.98 18.08 19.62
N VAL A 212 -4.17 17.95 18.57
CA VAL A 212 -3.16 16.91 18.42
C VAL A 212 -1.79 17.57 18.32
N VAL A 213 -0.93 17.32 19.31
CA VAL A 213 0.42 17.86 19.38
C VAL A 213 1.44 16.74 19.19
N PRO A 214 2.20 16.72 18.09
CA PRO A 214 3.21 15.69 17.83
C PRO A 214 4.26 15.64 18.94
N ILE A 215 4.59 14.43 19.38
CA ILE A 215 5.74 14.13 20.25
C ILE A 215 6.88 13.61 19.38
N ASN A 216 6.58 12.72 18.43
CA ASN A 216 7.55 12.14 17.51
C ASN A 216 7.39 12.71 16.08
N PHE A 217 8.28 13.62 15.70
CA PHE A 217 8.30 14.23 14.36
C PHE A 217 8.89 13.32 13.28
N ALA A 218 9.40 12.13 13.63
CA ALA A 218 9.89 11.16 12.66
C ALA A 218 8.81 10.19 12.15
N ALA A 219 7.62 10.21 12.76
CA ALA A 219 6.48 9.33 12.44
C ALA A 219 5.24 10.16 12.07
N LEU A 220 5.40 11.10 11.13
CA LEU A 220 4.33 12.02 10.75
C LEU A 220 3.23 11.33 9.94
N ASP A 221 3.57 10.32 9.14
CA ASP A 221 2.59 9.58 8.33
C ASP A 221 1.67 8.74 9.24
N GLU A 222 2.24 8.07 10.25
CA GLU A 222 1.49 7.34 11.26
C GLU A 222 0.63 8.28 12.11
N LEU A 223 1.13 9.49 12.40
CA LEU A 223 0.36 10.52 13.10
C LEU A 223 -0.82 11.00 12.26
N GLU A 224 -0.64 11.24 10.96
CA GLU A 224 -1.72 11.65 10.07
C GLU A 224 -2.80 10.58 9.99
N TRP A 225 -2.41 9.31 9.93
CA TRP A 225 -3.36 8.22 9.99
C TRP A 225 -4.09 8.15 11.34
N ALA A 226 -3.36 8.26 12.45
CA ALA A 226 -3.96 8.27 13.78
C ALA A 226 -4.98 9.40 13.96
N GLU A 227 -4.64 10.61 13.49
CA GLU A 227 -5.55 11.76 13.45
C GLU A 227 -6.82 11.41 12.66
N HIS A 228 -6.68 10.89 11.45
CA HIS A 228 -7.80 10.50 10.59
C HIS A 228 -8.71 9.46 11.25
N VAL A 229 -8.13 8.41 11.83
CA VAL A 229 -8.87 7.36 12.57
C VAL A 229 -9.66 7.94 13.74
N MET A 230 -9.02 8.82 14.53
CA MET A 230 -9.66 9.45 15.69
C MET A 230 -10.80 10.39 15.28
N LEU A 231 -10.64 11.17 14.21
CA LEU A 231 -11.69 12.06 13.71
C LEU A 231 -12.87 11.25 13.16
N CYS A 232 -12.60 10.20 12.37
CA CYS A 232 -13.66 9.32 11.85
C CYS A 232 -14.44 8.60 12.97
N ALA A 233 -13.78 8.28 14.08
CA ALA A 233 -14.42 7.67 15.24
C ALA A 233 -15.42 8.61 15.95
N LEU A 234 -15.22 9.92 15.82
CA LEU A 234 -16.10 10.94 16.38
C LEU A 234 -17.20 11.33 15.38
N ASP A 235 -16.83 11.57 14.12
CA ASP A 235 -17.74 11.76 12.99
C ASP A 235 -17.00 11.40 11.68
N PRO A 236 -17.46 10.40 10.92
CA PRO A 236 -16.79 9.94 9.70
C PRO A 236 -17.01 10.87 8.50
N THR A 237 -17.85 11.90 8.61
CA THR A 237 -18.23 12.74 7.47
C THR A 237 -17.09 13.68 7.08
N GLU A 238 -16.55 13.52 5.87
CA GLU A 238 -15.33 14.21 5.40
C GLU A 238 -15.41 15.75 5.47
N GLN A 239 -16.61 16.31 5.35
CA GLN A 239 -16.84 17.76 5.31
C GLN A 239 -17.17 18.37 6.68
N GLN A 240 -17.21 17.54 7.72
CA GLN A 240 -17.65 17.96 9.05
C GLN A 240 -16.59 18.76 9.78
N TRP A 241 -15.34 18.29 9.72
CA TRP A 241 -14.23 18.81 10.48
C TRP A 241 -13.68 20.10 9.87
N GLU A 242 -13.46 21.08 10.74
CA GLU A 242 -12.67 22.27 10.44
C GLU A 242 -11.29 22.14 11.09
N THR A 243 -10.25 22.48 10.33
CA THR A 243 -8.86 22.35 10.78
C THR A 243 -8.21 23.71 10.89
N THR A 244 -7.46 23.92 11.98
CA THR A 244 -6.58 25.07 12.16
C THR A 244 -5.25 24.62 12.76
N TYR A 245 -4.21 25.44 12.60
CA TYR A 245 -2.89 25.17 13.18
C TYR A 245 -2.75 25.95 14.49
N MET A 246 -2.45 25.26 15.58
CA MET A 246 -2.21 25.86 16.89
C MET A 246 -0.80 25.56 17.38
N GLY A 247 0.09 26.55 17.26
CA GLY A 247 1.47 26.45 17.75
C GLY A 247 2.24 25.31 17.08
N LYS A 248 2.43 24.21 17.80
CA LYS A 248 3.13 23.00 17.32
C LYS A 248 2.19 21.86 16.92
N GLY A 249 0.87 22.02 17.09
CA GLY A 249 -0.13 20.99 16.82
C GLY A 249 -1.17 21.40 15.78
N ARG A 250 -2.03 20.42 15.45
CA ARG A 250 -3.23 20.59 14.63
C ARG A 250 -4.45 20.58 15.55
N ALA A 251 -5.39 21.48 15.29
CA ALA A 251 -6.63 21.60 16.03
C ALA A 251 -7.80 21.38 15.09
N TYR A 252 -8.74 20.56 15.52
CA TYR A 252 -9.91 20.11 14.78
C TYR A 252 -11.17 20.48 15.55
N SER A 253 -12.20 20.96 14.86
CA SER A 253 -13.49 21.26 15.48
C SER A 253 -14.67 20.86 14.60
N ALA A 254 -15.74 20.37 15.22
CA ALA A 254 -16.97 19.98 14.57
C ALA A 254 -18.16 20.04 15.55
N THR A 255 -19.37 20.29 15.02
CA THR A 255 -20.64 20.11 15.75
C THR A 255 -21.23 18.76 15.36
N ILE A 256 -21.33 17.80 16.27
CA ILE A 256 -21.70 16.40 15.95
C ILE A 256 -23.08 16.09 16.52
N SER A 257 -23.91 15.39 15.75
CA SER A 257 -25.23 14.92 16.21
C SER A 257 -25.13 13.58 16.95
N SER A 258 -25.77 13.45 18.10
CA SER A 258 -25.82 12.20 18.88
C SER A 258 -26.59 11.08 18.17
N THR A 259 -27.50 11.42 17.26
CA THR A 259 -28.34 10.48 16.49
C THR A 259 -27.66 9.92 15.24
N GLU A 260 -26.70 10.64 14.66
CA GLU A 260 -25.93 10.19 13.48
C GLU A 260 -24.86 9.15 13.84
N SER A 261 -24.50 9.08 15.13
CA SER A 261 -23.67 7.99 15.67
C SER A 261 -24.44 6.65 15.78
N SER A 262 -25.73 6.57 15.43
CA SER A 262 -26.55 5.36 15.68
C SER A 262 -27.70 5.03 14.71
N ALA A 263 -27.87 5.67 13.55
CA ALA A 263 -28.88 5.21 12.56
C ALA A 263 -28.50 5.63 11.13
N GLU A 264 -28.43 4.77 10.12
CA GLU A 264 -29.39 3.70 9.81
C GLU A 264 -28.90 2.28 10.11
N GLY A 265 -29.56 1.63 11.06
CA GLY A 265 -29.39 0.21 11.34
C GLY A 265 -30.10 -0.67 10.32
N SER A 266 -29.32 -1.53 9.64
CA SER A 266 -29.69 -2.95 9.63
C SER A 266 -29.09 -3.56 10.89
N HIS A 267 -29.91 -4.19 11.70
CA HIS A 267 -29.48 -5.01 12.83
C HIS A 267 -28.67 -6.22 12.34
N THR A 268 -27.39 -5.99 12.08
CA THR A 268 -26.30 -6.97 12.00
C THR A 268 -25.01 -6.19 12.13
N ASP A 269 -24.17 -6.56 13.11
CA ASP A 269 -22.78 -6.16 13.24
C ASP A 269 -22.46 -4.74 13.73
N ALA A 270 -22.27 -4.62 15.05
CA ALA A 270 -21.38 -3.63 15.66
C ALA A 270 -19.88 -3.85 15.31
N THR A 271 -19.61 -4.55 14.19
CA THR A 271 -18.33 -4.89 13.58
C THR A 271 -18.21 -4.32 12.15
N ALA A 272 -19.14 -3.46 11.70
CA ALA A 272 -19.27 -3.07 10.29
C ALA A 272 -18.54 -1.80 9.83
N HIS A 273 -18.04 -0.95 10.73
CA HIS A 273 -17.19 0.19 10.35
C HIS A 273 -15.74 -0.07 10.73
N LEU A 274 -14.90 -0.19 9.70
CA LEU A 274 -13.45 -0.28 9.88
C LEU A 274 -12.92 1.06 10.40
N PRO A 275 -11.95 1.07 11.33
CA PRO A 275 -11.29 2.31 11.73
C PRO A 275 -10.81 3.13 10.52
N GLY A 276 -10.94 4.46 10.60
CA GLY A 276 -10.54 5.36 9.52
C GLY A 276 -11.46 5.34 8.29
N GLN A 277 -12.56 4.60 8.30
CA GLN A 277 -13.53 4.67 7.20
C GLN A 277 -14.29 5.99 7.24
N SER A 278 -14.03 6.87 6.27
CA SER A 278 -14.77 8.12 6.09
C SER A 278 -16.04 7.92 5.26
N VAL A 279 -17.02 8.78 5.51
CA VAL A 279 -18.24 8.91 4.71
C VAL A 279 -18.12 10.18 3.86
N PRO A 280 -18.13 10.06 2.53
CA PRO A 280 -18.13 11.22 1.64
C PRO A 280 -19.33 12.14 1.89
N GLY A 281 -19.12 13.46 1.78
CA GLY A 281 -20.14 14.46 2.12
C GLY A 281 -21.44 14.34 1.31
N ALA A 282 -22.58 14.63 1.96
CA ALA A 282 -23.91 14.47 1.37
C ALA A 282 -24.32 15.55 0.35
N VAL A 283 -23.65 16.70 0.34
CA VAL A 283 -24.05 17.87 -0.45
C VAL A 283 -23.00 18.27 -1.50
N ALA A 284 -23.46 18.81 -2.61
CA ALA A 284 -22.63 19.37 -3.67
C ALA A 284 -22.18 20.79 -3.29
N HIS A 285 -20.88 21.04 -3.36
CA HIS A 285 -20.30 22.36 -3.11
C HIS A 285 -19.90 23.02 -4.42
N TYR A 286 -20.09 24.34 -4.49
CA TYR A 286 -19.55 25.13 -5.59
C TYR A 286 -18.09 25.50 -5.31
N ALA A 287 -17.26 25.42 -6.34
CA ALA A 287 -15.86 25.80 -6.30
C ALA A 287 -15.43 26.42 -7.64
N HIS A 288 -14.23 27.02 -7.68
CA HIS A 288 -13.74 27.66 -8.89
C HIS A 288 -13.45 26.62 -9.98
N ARG A 289 -14.07 26.79 -11.17
CA ARG A 289 -14.03 25.83 -12.29
C ARG A 289 -12.60 25.39 -12.66
N GLU A 290 -11.67 26.34 -12.71
CA GLU A 290 -10.28 26.05 -13.13
C GLU A 290 -9.56 25.11 -12.17
N ARG A 291 -9.89 25.13 -10.88
CA ARG A 291 -9.26 24.25 -9.88
C ARG A 291 -9.98 22.92 -9.72
N LEU A 292 -11.26 22.85 -10.11
CA LEU A 292 -12.08 21.66 -9.93
C LEU A 292 -11.61 20.48 -10.78
N VAL A 293 -11.18 20.74 -12.01
CA VAL A 293 -10.75 19.69 -12.95
C VAL A 293 -9.44 19.05 -12.48
N ASP A 294 -8.45 19.86 -12.15
CA ASP A 294 -7.14 19.37 -11.68
C ASP A 294 -7.29 18.59 -10.37
N CYS A 295 -7.98 19.15 -9.38
CA CYS A 295 -8.22 18.47 -8.10
C CYS A 295 -9.04 17.16 -8.24
N MET A 296 -9.90 17.05 -9.26
CA MET A 296 -10.66 15.82 -9.53
C MET A 296 -9.77 14.72 -10.13
N VAL A 297 -8.82 15.08 -10.99
CA VAL A 297 -7.87 14.13 -11.60
C VAL A 297 -6.82 13.69 -10.59
N ASP A 298 -6.28 14.63 -9.82
CA ASP A 298 -5.18 14.38 -8.89
C ASP A 298 -5.66 13.83 -7.54
N GLY A 299 -6.95 13.91 -7.25
CA GLY A 299 -7.52 13.50 -5.96
C GLY A 299 -7.23 14.48 -4.83
N ASP A 300 -6.90 15.72 -5.16
CA ASP A 300 -6.56 16.77 -4.21
C ASP A 300 -7.79 17.42 -3.58
N ALA A 301 -7.65 17.87 -2.34
CA ALA A 301 -8.67 18.66 -1.66
C ALA A 301 -8.80 20.05 -2.30
N LEU A 302 -10.04 20.48 -2.52
CA LEU A 302 -10.42 21.78 -3.03
C LEU A 302 -11.27 22.53 -2.01
N ARG A 303 -11.04 23.84 -1.88
CA ARG A 303 -11.87 24.71 -1.05
C ARG A 303 -13.09 25.19 -1.84
N SER A 304 -14.28 24.97 -1.27
CA SER A 304 -15.54 25.47 -1.80
C SER A 304 -15.73 26.97 -1.55
N VAL A 305 -16.72 27.54 -2.21
CA VAL A 305 -17.16 28.94 -2.04
C VAL A 305 -17.68 29.19 -0.63
N CYS A 306 -18.34 28.22 0.02
CA CYS A 306 -18.73 28.33 1.43
C CYS A 306 -17.55 28.14 2.40
N GLY A 307 -16.36 27.82 1.91
CA GLY A 307 -15.14 27.72 2.69
C GLY A 307 -14.78 26.32 3.18
N LYS A 308 -15.67 25.33 3.02
CA LYS A 308 -15.41 23.92 3.33
C LYS A 308 -14.43 23.30 2.33
N TRP A 309 -13.58 22.41 2.81
CA TRP A 309 -12.69 21.62 1.95
C TRP A 309 -13.34 20.29 1.60
N PHE A 310 -13.16 19.84 0.36
CA PHE A 310 -13.65 18.55 -0.10
C PHE A 310 -12.80 18.03 -1.27
N VAL A 311 -12.72 16.72 -1.44
CA VAL A 311 -12.12 16.12 -2.64
C VAL A 311 -13.24 15.83 -3.65
N PRO A 312 -13.20 16.38 -4.88
CA PRO A 312 -14.29 16.24 -5.86
C PRO A 312 -14.30 14.85 -6.51
N ARG A 313 -14.67 13.82 -5.74
CA ARG A 313 -14.71 12.41 -6.18
C ARG A 313 -16.12 11.90 -6.51
N GLN A 314 -17.14 12.73 -6.34
CA GLN A 314 -18.54 12.35 -6.45
C GLN A 314 -19.24 13.12 -7.57
N ASP A 315 -20.24 12.50 -8.18
CA ASP A 315 -21.11 13.17 -9.15
C ASP A 315 -21.95 14.25 -8.45
N PRO A 316 -21.72 15.55 -8.71
CA PRO A 316 -22.43 16.62 -8.03
C PRO A 316 -23.92 16.69 -8.44
N ASP A 317 -24.30 16.21 -9.63
CA ASP A 317 -25.68 16.26 -10.12
C ASP A 317 -26.59 15.27 -9.36
N SER A 318 -25.98 14.31 -8.66
CA SER A 318 -26.67 13.32 -7.83
C SER A 318 -26.98 13.80 -6.41
N ARG A 319 -26.61 15.04 -6.04
CA ARG A 319 -26.66 15.55 -4.66
C ARG A 319 -27.38 16.88 -4.56
N GLU A 320 -27.93 17.16 -3.38
CA GLU A 320 -28.46 18.49 -3.07
C GLU A 320 -27.33 19.52 -3.00
N ILE A 321 -27.59 20.73 -3.47
CA ILE A 321 -26.63 21.83 -3.43
C ILE A 321 -26.48 22.32 -1.98
N CYS A 322 -25.25 22.54 -1.53
CA CYS A 322 -24.94 23.14 -0.24
C CYS A 322 -25.67 24.50 -0.11
N PRO A 323 -26.58 24.66 0.87
CA PRO A 323 -27.39 25.89 1.01
C PRO A 323 -26.55 27.16 1.14
N MET A 324 -25.39 27.06 1.80
CA MET A 324 -24.47 28.19 1.92
C MET A 324 -23.80 28.56 0.59
N CYS A 325 -23.41 27.56 -0.21
CA CYS A 325 -22.85 27.84 -1.53
C CYS A 325 -23.91 28.47 -2.45
N ASP A 326 -25.15 27.98 -2.40
CA ASP A 326 -26.28 28.53 -3.18
C ASP A 326 -26.56 30.00 -2.80
N LEU A 327 -26.63 30.28 -1.49
CA LEU A 327 -26.78 31.65 -0.99
C LEU A 327 -25.64 32.57 -1.45
N ILE A 328 -24.38 32.14 -1.35
CA ILE A 328 -23.24 32.98 -1.77
C ILE A 328 -23.29 33.23 -3.29
N LEU A 329 -23.60 32.22 -4.10
CA LEU A 329 -23.73 32.38 -5.55
C LEU A 329 -24.89 33.30 -5.94
N ALA A 330 -26.02 33.22 -5.24
CA ALA A 330 -27.13 34.15 -5.45
C ALA A 330 -26.73 35.61 -5.17
N HIS A 331 -25.78 35.85 -4.26
CA HIS A 331 -25.25 37.19 -3.97
C HIS A 331 -24.11 37.62 -4.92
N LEU A 332 -23.38 36.67 -5.51
CA LEU A 332 -22.31 36.94 -6.48
C LEU A 332 -22.82 37.10 -7.92
N SER A 333 -23.99 36.55 -8.22
CA SER A 333 -24.69 36.79 -9.47
C SER A 333 -25.30 38.19 -9.40
N PRO A 334 -24.87 39.16 -10.24
CA PRO A 334 -25.54 40.45 -10.29
C PRO A 334 -27.01 40.22 -10.64
N SER A 335 -27.90 41.00 -10.03
CA SER A 335 -29.27 41.12 -10.52
C SER A 335 -29.20 41.69 -11.95
N ASP A 336 -29.44 40.82 -12.93
CA ASP A 336 -29.53 41.02 -14.40
C ASP A 336 -28.30 41.58 -15.15
#